data_AF-A0A2V8GD91-F1
#
_entry.id   AF-A0A2V8GD91-F1
#
_cell.length_a   1.000
_cell.length_b   1.000
_cell.length_c   1.000
_cell.angle_alpha   90.00
_cell.angle_beta   90.00
_cell.angle_gamma   90.00
#
_symmetry.space_group_name_H-M   'P 1'
#
loop_
_entity.id
_entity.type
_entity.pdbx_description
1 polymer ?
#
loop_
_entity_poly.entity_id
_entity_poly.type
_entity_poly.pdbx_seq_one_letter_code
_entity_poly.pdbx_strand_id
1 'polypeptide(L)'
;MLESLDLAPRRGRPRKFGSPARAVTLTLPEDVLAALGGIDHDLSRAVVRLMQPEMAKKPHPPAELATFGRRAVIVVNPSRTLETRTGILLVPLSDGRALISFDESVSPAGLELTIQDALEDHRLTAEDARVFESIAGILKKARRAPEIDLRQHHIIVLESTRRAPHRGAVSKRRRRNA
;
A
#
# COMPACT_ATOMS: atom_id res chain seq x y z
N MET A 1 23.67 -26.57 1.66
CA MET A 1 22.54 -27.38 2.12
C MET A 1 21.44 -26.41 2.51
N LEU A 2 20.51 -26.15 1.59
CA LEU A 2 19.49 -25.11 1.70
C LEU A 2 18.44 -25.52 2.73
N GLU A 3 18.28 -24.74 3.79
CA GLU A 3 17.13 -24.84 4.69
C GLU A 3 15.85 -24.62 3.89
N SER A 4 15.01 -25.64 3.94
CA SER A 4 13.67 -25.70 3.37
C SER A 4 12.84 -24.50 3.82
N LEU A 5 12.27 -23.78 2.84
CA LEU A 5 11.21 -22.79 3.03
C LEU A 5 10.00 -23.48 3.67
N ASP A 6 9.90 -23.36 4.99
CA ASP A 6 8.81 -23.88 5.79
C ASP A 6 7.57 -22.97 5.61
N LEU A 7 6.81 -23.18 4.53
CA LEU A 7 5.43 -22.69 4.37
C LEU A 7 4.41 -23.74 4.85
N ALA A 8 4.83 -24.67 5.71
CA ALA A 8 3.89 -25.56 6.38
C ALA A 8 2.87 -24.71 7.17
N PRO A 9 1.55 -24.96 7.02
CA PRO A 9 0.57 -24.25 7.81
C PRO A 9 0.83 -24.56 9.28
N ARG A 10 1.30 -23.56 10.04
CA ARG A 10 1.25 -23.57 11.51
C ARG A 10 -0.13 -24.11 11.89
N ARG A 11 -0.19 -25.29 12.50
CA ARG A 11 -1.44 -26.00 12.84
C ARG A 11 -2.45 -25.01 13.43
N GLY A 12 -3.53 -24.78 12.69
CA GLY A 12 -4.58 -23.81 13.02
C GLY A 12 -5.23 -23.21 11.78
N ARG A 13 -6.44 -22.68 11.93
CA ARG A 13 -7.15 -21.97 10.84
C ARG A 13 -6.34 -20.75 10.40
N PRO A 14 -5.99 -20.60 9.11
CA PRO A 14 -5.32 -19.41 8.60
C PRO A 14 -6.06 -18.14 9.03
N ARG A 15 -5.31 -17.15 9.53
CA ARG A 15 -5.90 -15.88 9.96
C ARG A 15 -6.50 -15.18 8.72
N LYS A 16 -7.75 -14.75 8.85
CA LYS A 16 -8.50 -14.06 7.77
C LYS A 16 -7.84 -12.74 7.36
N PHE A 17 -7.12 -12.11 8.29
CA PHE A 17 -6.38 -10.85 8.11
C PHE A 17 -4.92 -11.02 8.55
N GLY A 18 -4.01 -10.25 7.95
CA GLY A 18 -2.57 -10.25 8.29
C GLY A 18 -2.25 -9.58 9.63
N SER A 19 -3.21 -8.87 10.23
CA SER A 19 -3.08 -8.14 11.50
C SER A 19 -3.90 -8.81 12.61
N PRO A 20 -3.63 -8.52 13.90
CA PRO A 20 -4.49 -8.94 15.00
C PRO A 20 -5.94 -8.51 14.74
N ALA A 21 -6.88 -9.44 14.84
CA ALA A 21 -8.29 -9.21 14.54
C ALA A 21 -9.18 -9.84 15.61
N ARG A 22 -10.32 -9.20 15.90
CA ARG A 22 -11.33 -9.68 16.84
C ARG A 22 -12.63 -9.96 16.09
N ALA A 23 -13.28 -11.08 16.38
CA ALA A 23 -14.60 -11.37 15.84
C ALA A 23 -15.63 -10.41 16.45
N VAL A 24 -16.44 -9.79 15.60
CA VAL A 24 -17.52 -8.89 15.99
C VAL A 24 -18.77 -9.29 15.22
N THR A 25 -19.88 -9.48 15.92
CA THR A 25 -21.20 -9.68 15.30
C THR A 25 -21.86 -8.32 15.18
N LEU A 26 -22.33 -7.98 13.98
CA LEU A 26 -22.99 -6.72 13.68
C LEU A 26 -24.32 -7.04 12.98
N THR A 27 -25.37 -6.31 13.37
CA THR A 27 -26.63 -6.28 12.63
C THR A 27 -26.63 -5.04 11.75
N LEU A 28 -26.66 -5.24 10.43
CA LEU A 28 -26.66 -4.16 9.44
C LEU A 28 -27.95 -4.21 8.62
N PRO A 29 -28.46 -3.07 8.15
CA PRO A 29 -29.54 -3.03 7.17
C PRO A 29 -29.20 -3.81 5.88
N GLU A 30 -30.21 -4.41 5.24
CA GLU A 30 -30.04 -5.26 4.04
C GLU A 30 -29.44 -4.50 2.85
N ASP A 31 -29.77 -3.22 2.70
CA ASP A 31 -29.20 -2.34 1.68
C ASP A 31 -27.71 -2.08 1.92
N VAL A 32 -27.27 -1.98 3.18
CA VAL A 32 -25.85 -1.88 3.54
C VAL A 32 -25.13 -3.19 3.25
N LEU A 33 -25.72 -4.34 3.57
CA LEU A 33 -25.15 -5.65 3.23
C LEU A 33 -24.99 -5.83 1.71
N ALA A 34 -26.00 -5.40 0.93
CA ALA A 34 -25.94 -5.41 -0.53
C ALA A 34 -24.84 -4.48 -1.07
N ALA A 35 -24.71 -3.27 -0.51
CA ALA A 35 -23.67 -2.33 -0.90
C ALA A 35 -22.25 -2.86 -0.58
N LEU A 36 -22.05 -3.46 0.60
CA LEU A 36 -20.79 -4.11 0.97
C LEU A 36 -20.48 -5.29 0.05
N GLY A 37 -21.49 -6.11 -0.30
CA GLY A 37 -21.33 -7.20 -1.26
C GLY A 37 -20.91 -6.74 -2.65
N GLY A 38 -21.24 -5.49 -3.03
CA GLY A 38 -20.75 -4.85 -4.25
C GLY A 38 -19.26 -4.48 -4.20
N ILE A 39 -18.65 -4.35 -3.02
CA ILE A 39 -17.23 -4.06 -2.81
C ILE A 39 -16.41 -5.35 -2.77
N ASP A 40 -16.84 -6.32 -1.97
CA ASP A 40 -16.21 -7.65 -1.84
C ASP A 40 -17.26 -8.68 -1.41
N HIS A 41 -17.19 -9.89 -1.96
CA HIS A 41 -18.09 -10.99 -1.58
C HIS A 41 -17.87 -11.41 -0.11
N ASP A 42 -16.68 -11.19 0.43
CA ASP A 42 -16.43 -11.32 1.85
C ASP A 42 -16.76 -9.99 2.56
N LEU A 43 -17.89 -9.94 3.26
CA LEU A 43 -18.34 -8.75 3.99
C LEU A 43 -17.28 -8.17 4.92
N SER A 44 -16.47 -9.01 5.56
CA SER A 44 -15.41 -8.52 6.45
C SER A 44 -14.29 -7.84 5.65
N ARG A 45 -13.97 -8.31 4.44
CA ARG A 45 -13.03 -7.64 3.53
C ARG A 45 -13.63 -6.36 2.95
N ALA A 46 -14.91 -6.37 2.61
CA ALA A 46 -15.62 -5.18 2.15
C ALA A 46 -15.57 -4.06 3.20
N VAL A 47 -15.82 -4.38 4.47
CA VAL A 47 -15.71 -3.43 5.59
C VAL A 47 -14.28 -2.91 5.72
N VAL A 48 -13.27 -3.80 5.72
CA VAL A 48 -11.87 -3.36 5.83
C VAL A 48 -11.49 -2.44 4.66
N ARG A 49 -11.89 -2.78 3.43
CA ARG A 49 -11.62 -1.99 2.23
C ARG A 49 -12.34 -0.64 2.26
N LEU A 50 -13.58 -0.60 2.74
CA LEU A 50 -14.34 0.64 2.93
C LEU A 50 -13.69 1.56 3.97
N MET A 51 -13.07 0.97 5.01
CA MET A 51 -12.42 1.74 6.08
C MET A 51 -10.97 2.14 5.77
N GLN A 52 -10.32 1.58 4.74
CA GLN A 52 -8.95 1.95 4.37
C GLN A 52 -8.73 3.46 4.20
N PRO A 53 -9.61 4.24 3.54
CA PRO A 53 -9.46 5.68 3.45
C PRO A 53 -9.51 6.37 4.83
N GLU A 54 -10.40 5.94 5.72
CA GLU A 54 -10.48 6.49 7.08
C GLU A 54 -9.28 6.09 7.95
N MET A 55 -8.73 4.89 7.74
CA MET A 55 -7.49 4.46 8.38
C MET A 55 -6.30 5.27 7.89
N ALA A 56 -6.26 5.60 6.59
CA ALA A 56 -5.25 6.47 5.99
C ALA A 56 -5.33 7.92 6.49
N LYS A 57 -6.47 8.37 7.04
CA LYS A 57 -6.58 9.69 7.70
C LYS A 57 -5.90 9.75 9.06
N LYS A 58 -5.48 8.62 9.64
CA LYS A 58 -4.66 8.67 10.85
C LYS A 58 -3.37 9.43 10.53
N PRO A 59 -2.98 10.42 11.35
CA PRO A 59 -1.79 11.20 11.07
C PRO A 59 -0.57 10.29 11.16
N HIS A 60 -0.04 9.92 10.01
CA HIS A 60 1.25 9.26 9.85
C HIS A 60 2.30 10.30 9.44
N PRO A 61 3.56 10.16 9.90
CA PRO A 61 4.66 10.92 9.34
C PRO A 61 4.70 10.74 7.82
N PRO A 62 5.01 11.78 7.03
CA PRO A 62 5.02 11.70 5.57
C PRO A 62 5.93 10.58 5.03
N ALA A 63 7.04 10.32 5.72
CA ALA A 63 7.87 9.14 5.55
C ALA A 63 8.47 8.72 6.90
N GLU A 64 8.60 7.43 7.14
CA GLU A 64 9.26 6.87 8.32
C GLU A 64 9.93 5.52 8.04
N LEU A 65 10.83 5.11 8.94
CA LEU A 65 11.44 3.78 8.92
C LEU A 65 10.56 2.80 9.71
N ALA A 66 10.06 1.77 9.02
CA ALA A 66 9.43 0.63 9.67
C ALA A 66 10.49 -0.45 9.94
N THR A 67 10.74 -0.76 11.21
CA THR A 67 11.75 -1.73 11.64
C THR A 67 11.17 -3.14 11.78
N PHE A 68 11.86 -4.10 11.18
CA PHE A 68 11.57 -5.54 11.20
C PHE A 68 12.82 -6.31 11.67
N GLY A 69 12.97 -6.42 13.00
CA GLY A 69 14.16 -7.00 13.60
C GLY A 69 15.41 -6.17 13.27
N ARG A 70 16.38 -6.76 12.55
CA ARG A 70 17.62 -6.08 12.13
C ARG A 70 17.49 -5.29 10.84
N ARG A 71 16.34 -5.33 10.18
CA ARG A 71 16.08 -4.64 8.91
C ARG A 71 15.13 -3.47 9.15
N ALA A 72 15.26 -2.43 8.35
CA ALA A 72 14.28 -1.36 8.30
C ALA A 72 13.95 -1.05 6.84
N VAL A 73 12.72 -0.64 6.59
CA VAL A 73 12.25 -0.23 5.25
C VAL A 73 11.59 1.14 5.35
N ILE A 74 11.66 1.92 4.28
CA ILE A 74 11.01 3.24 4.23
C ILE A 74 9.55 3.05 3.86
N VAL A 75 8.67 3.54 4.73
CA VAL A 75 7.23 3.55 4.54
C VAL A 75 6.78 5.00 4.43
N VAL A 76 5.92 5.30 3.46
CA VAL A 76 5.51 6.66 3.09
C VAL A 76 4.00 6.78 3.04
N ASN A 77 3.50 8.02 3.15
CA ASN A 77 2.14 8.31 2.71
C ASN A 77 2.07 8.17 1.18
N PRO A 78 1.06 7.48 0.62
CA PRO A 78 0.97 7.26 -0.81
C PRO A 78 0.90 8.59 -1.59
N SER A 79 1.80 8.79 -2.55
CA SER A 79 1.82 9.96 -3.43
C SER A 79 2.02 9.54 -4.87
N ARG A 80 1.07 9.90 -5.74
CA ARG A 80 1.19 9.69 -7.19
C ARG A 80 2.34 10.49 -7.79
N THR A 81 2.59 11.67 -7.22
CA THR A 81 3.68 12.54 -7.65
C THR A 81 5.02 11.86 -7.38
N LEU A 82 5.15 11.16 -6.25
CA LEU A 82 6.34 10.38 -5.91
C LEU A 82 6.60 9.27 -6.92
N GLU A 83 5.62 8.42 -7.23
CA GLU A 83 5.76 7.36 -8.26
C GLU A 83 6.12 7.94 -9.62
N THR A 84 5.40 8.97 -10.07
CA THR A 84 5.56 9.55 -11.41
C THR A 84 6.91 10.25 -11.59
N ARG A 85 7.41 10.93 -10.56
CA ARG A 85 8.67 11.69 -10.63
C ARG A 85 9.90 10.80 -10.47
N THR A 86 9.81 9.75 -9.64
CA THR A 86 10.98 8.97 -9.24
C THR A 86 11.07 7.60 -9.91
N GLY A 87 10.00 7.13 -10.56
CA GLY A 87 9.96 5.81 -11.19
C GLY A 87 9.87 4.65 -10.19
N ILE A 88 9.69 4.93 -8.90
CA ILE A 88 9.46 3.88 -7.88
C ILE A 88 8.02 3.38 -7.94
N LEU A 89 7.81 2.20 -7.37
CA LEU A 89 6.50 1.60 -7.15
C LEU A 89 6.12 1.70 -5.67
N LEU A 90 4.87 2.04 -5.38
CA LEU A 90 4.36 2.06 -4.00
C LEU A 90 3.50 0.83 -3.72
N VAL A 91 3.99 -0.05 -2.84
CA VAL A 91 3.23 -1.23 -2.42
C VAL A 91 2.35 -0.88 -1.20
N PRO A 92 1.01 -0.89 -1.33
CA PRO A 92 0.13 -0.41 -0.27
C PRO A 92 0.16 -1.34 0.95
N LEU A 93 0.15 -0.74 2.14
CA LEU A 93 0.03 -1.39 3.43
C LEU A 93 -1.40 -1.26 3.97
N SER A 94 -1.78 -2.16 4.88
CA SER A 94 -3.14 -2.21 5.44
C SER A 94 -3.53 -1.00 6.29
N ASP A 95 -2.55 -0.19 6.71
CA ASP A 95 -2.76 0.99 7.54
C ASP A 95 -2.86 2.29 6.72
N GLY A 96 -2.88 2.20 5.38
CA GLY A 96 -3.02 3.35 4.49
C GLY A 96 -1.69 3.95 4.04
N ARG A 97 -0.56 3.45 4.54
CA ARG A 97 0.77 3.82 4.06
C ARG A 97 1.20 2.94 2.89
N ALA A 98 2.37 3.21 2.30
CA ALA A 98 2.96 2.38 1.26
C ALA A 98 4.45 2.13 1.51
N LEU A 99 4.92 0.95 1.11
CA LEU A 99 6.33 0.59 1.05
C LEU A 99 6.93 1.09 -0.27
N ILE A 100 8.09 1.73 -0.22
CA ILE A 100 8.86 2.05 -1.42
C ILE A 100 9.46 0.77 -2.00
N SER A 101 9.15 0.49 -3.27
CA SER A 101 9.76 -0.56 -4.06
C SER A 101 10.46 0.02 -5.27
N PHE A 102 11.63 -0.53 -5.58
CA PHE A 102 12.37 -0.22 -6.80
C PHE A 102 11.92 -1.16 -7.91
N ASP A 103 11.89 -0.67 -9.14
CA ASP A 103 11.97 -1.53 -10.32
C ASP A 103 13.46 -1.85 -10.63
N GLU A 104 13.75 -2.50 -11.76
CA GLU A 104 15.13 -2.82 -12.16
C GLU A 104 15.95 -1.59 -12.59
N SER A 105 15.29 -0.45 -12.87
CA SER A 105 15.91 0.74 -13.43
C SER A 105 16.35 1.77 -12.39
N VAL A 106 15.79 1.71 -11.18
CA VAL A 106 16.06 2.70 -10.12
C VAL A 106 16.98 2.12 -9.04
N SER A 107 18.06 2.84 -8.72
CA SER A 107 18.94 2.56 -7.58
C SER A 107 18.65 3.50 -6.41
N PRO A 108 19.05 3.17 -5.16
CA PRO A 108 18.86 4.06 -4.02
C PRO A 108 19.53 5.43 -4.19
N ALA A 109 20.71 5.47 -4.84
CA ALA A 109 21.39 6.71 -5.15
C ALA A 109 20.66 7.51 -6.25
N GLY A 110 20.13 6.82 -7.27
CA GLY A 110 19.31 7.43 -8.31
C GLY A 110 18.03 8.03 -7.73
N LEU A 111 17.34 7.30 -6.86
CA LEU A 111 16.17 7.80 -6.12
C LEU A 111 16.52 9.04 -5.30
N GLU A 112 17.62 9.04 -4.56
CA GLU A 112 18.04 10.20 -3.77
C GLU A 112 18.26 11.44 -4.65
N LEU A 113 18.89 11.27 -5.82
CA LEU A 113 19.10 12.35 -6.77
C LEU A 113 17.77 12.88 -7.33
N THR A 114 16.88 12.00 -7.80
CA THR A 114 15.60 12.42 -8.38
C THR A 114 14.67 13.09 -7.37
N ILE A 115 14.74 12.69 -6.10
CA ILE A 115 14.01 13.38 -5.01
C ILE A 115 14.55 14.80 -4.84
N GLN A 116 15.88 14.98 -4.89
CA GLN A 116 16.51 16.28 -4.71
C GLN A 116 16.21 17.21 -5.88
N ASP A 117 16.31 16.70 -7.11
CA ASP A 117 15.92 17.43 -8.32
C ASP A 117 14.44 17.88 -8.25
N ALA A 118 13.55 17.01 -7.78
CA ALA A 118 12.13 17.33 -7.64
C ALA A 118 11.85 18.38 -6.56
N LEU A 119 12.62 18.41 -5.47
CA LEU A 119 12.55 19.43 -4.43
C LEU A 119 13.08 20.78 -4.94
N GLU A 120 14.15 20.78 -5.73
CA GLU A 120 14.74 21.99 -6.33
C GLU A 120 13.85 22.59 -7.43
N ASP A 121 13.04 21.78 -8.11
CA ASP A 121 12.10 22.21 -9.15
C ASP A 121 10.91 23.05 -8.62
N HIS A 122 10.62 23.02 -7.31
CA HIS A 122 9.50 23.71 -6.64
C HIS A 122 8.10 23.50 -7.26
N ARG A 123 7.91 22.41 -8.02
CA ARG A 123 6.63 22.05 -8.67
C ARG A 123 5.73 21.15 -7.81
N LEU A 124 6.15 20.88 -6.57
CA LEU A 124 5.46 19.96 -5.66
C LEU A 124 4.38 20.70 -4.85
N THR A 125 3.29 20.01 -4.57
CA THR A 125 2.31 20.49 -3.58
C THR A 125 2.94 20.51 -2.19
N ALA A 126 2.38 21.28 -1.24
CA ALA A 126 2.91 21.32 0.12
C ALA A 126 2.84 19.97 0.86
N GLU A 127 1.97 19.06 0.43
CA GLU A 127 1.89 17.69 0.96
C GLU A 127 2.98 16.82 0.35
N ASP A 128 3.12 16.85 -0.98
CA ASP A 128 4.17 16.09 -1.68
C ASP A 128 5.56 16.56 -1.26
N ALA A 129 5.80 17.87 -1.13
CA ALA A 129 7.07 18.42 -0.67
C ALA A 129 7.49 17.83 0.69
N ARG A 130 6.55 17.71 1.64
CA ARG A 130 6.84 17.08 2.94
C ARG A 130 7.21 15.61 2.83
N VAL A 131 6.58 14.87 1.90
CA VAL A 131 6.92 13.46 1.65
C VAL A 131 8.34 13.37 1.10
N PHE A 132 8.66 14.16 0.06
CA PHE A 132 9.97 14.19 -0.56
C PHE A 132 11.07 14.62 0.43
N GLU A 133 10.85 15.70 1.19
CA GLU A 133 11.75 16.17 2.25
C GLU A 133 12.00 15.10 3.31
N SER A 134 10.94 14.39 3.72
CA SER A 134 11.07 13.33 4.74
C SER A 134 11.90 12.16 4.22
N ILE A 135 11.69 11.73 2.97
CA ILE A 135 12.49 10.65 2.36
C ILE A 135 13.95 11.11 2.19
N ALA A 136 14.18 12.32 1.66
CA ALA A 136 15.52 12.92 1.53
C ALA A 136 16.24 12.97 2.88
N GLY A 137 15.52 13.35 3.95
CA GLY A 137 16.03 13.36 5.31
C GLY A 137 16.44 11.97 5.80
N ILE A 138 15.63 10.93 5.54
CA ILE A 138 15.94 9.55 5.90
C ILE A 138 17.17 9.04 5.13
N LEU A 139 17.21 9.23 3.81
CA LEU A 139 18.33 8.78 2.96
C LEU A 139 19.64 9.49 3.34
N LYS A 140 19.60 10.81 3.57
CA LYS A 140 20.76 11.59 4.01
C LYS A 140 21.29 11.12 5.37
N LYS A 141 20.40 10.80 6.33
CA LYS A 141 20.79 10.25 7.63
C LYS A 141 21.40 8.87 7.48
N ALA A 142 20.79 7.99 6.70
CA ALA A 142 21.30 6.65 6.42
C ALA A 142 22.71 6.70 5.81
N ARG A 143 22.95 7.57 4.82
CA ARG A 143 24.27 7.72 4.19
C ARG A 143 25.36 8.22 5.16
N ARG A 144 25.00 9.04 6.15
CA ARG A 144 25.94 9.61 7.12
C ARG A 144 26.20 8.69 8.31
N ALA A 145 25.42 7.64 8.47
CA ALA A 145 25.51 6.69 9.57
C ALA A 145 26.36 5.48 9.13
N PRO A 146 27.61 5.32 9.63
CA PRO A 146 28.48 4.22 9.24
C PRO A 146 27.94 2.82 9.61
N GLU A 147 27.00 2.76 10.56
CA GLU A 147 26.32 1.54 11.00
C GLU A 147 25.14 1.11 10.10
N ILE A 148 24.76 1.95 9.12
CA ILE A 148 23.63 1.68 8.22
C ILE A 148 24.15 1.30 6.84
N ASP A 149 23.80 0.09 6.41
CA ASP A 149 24.04 -0.40 5.05
C ASP A 149 22.74 -0.32 4.24
N LEU A 150 22.67 0.65 3.32
CA LEU A 150 21.51 0.86 2.48
C LEU A 150 21.51 -0.15 1.32
N ARG A 151 20.60 -1.12 1.39
CA ARG A 151 20.48 -2.18 0.38
C ARG A 151 19.19 -2.07 -0.40
N GLN A 152 19.30 -2.25 -1.71
CA GLN A 152 18.15 -2.51 -2.57
C GLN A 152 17.79 -4.01 -2.48
N HIS A 153 16.54 -4.30 -2.19
CA HIS A 153 16.00 -5.66 -2.20
C HIS A 153 14.72 -5.70 -3.03
N HIS A 154 14.57 -6.77 -3.81
CA HIS A 154 13.32 -7.05 -4.52
C HIS A 154 12.29 -7.64 -3.57
N ILE A 155 11.05 -7.22 -3.72
CA ILE A 155 9.89 -7.78 -3.03
C ILE A 155 9.04 -8.57 -4.04
N ILE A 156 8.48 -9.69 -3.61
CA ILE A 156 7.54 -10.47 -4.41
C ILE A 156 6.13 -9.97 -4.12
N VAL A 157 5.47 -9.43 -5.12
CA VAL A 157 4.08 -8.93 -5.03
C VAL A 157 3.15 -9.92 -5.71
N LEU A 158 2.10 -10.34 -5.01
CA LEU A 158 1.05 -11.22 -5.54
C LEU A 158 -0.23 -10.42 -5.70
N GLU A 159 -0.68 -10.24 -6.93
CA GLU A 159 -1.95 -9.58 -7.23
C GLU A 159 -3.05 -10.60 -7.50
N SER A 160 -4.24 -10.38 -6.94
CA SER A 160 -5.40 -11.20 -7.28
C SER A 160 -6.02 -10.67 -8.57
N THR A 161 -5.98 -11.46 -9.63
CA THR A 161 -6.60 -11.17 -10.93
C THR A 161 -8.12 -11.22 -10.94
N ARG A 162 -8.79 -11.35 -9.77
CA ARG A 162 -10.25 -11.32 -9.69
C ARG A 162 -10.74 -9.92 -10.07
N ARG A 163 -10.98 -9.75 -11.37
CA ARG A 163 -11.82 -8.69 -11.93
C ARG A 163 -13.13 -8.68 -11.15
N ALA A 164 -13.46 -7.55 -10.53
CA ALA A 164 -14.83 -7.27 -10.16
C ALA A 164 -15.71 -7.54 -11.40
N PRO A 165 -16.83 -8.28 -11.28
CA PRO A 165 -17.66 -8.59 -12.41
C PRO A 165 -18.06 -7.28 -13.10
N HIS A 166 -17.73 -7.22 -14.39
CA HIS A 166 -18.09 -6.16 -15.31
C HIS A 166 -19.58 -5.83 -15.13
N ARG A 167 -19.88 -4.55 -14.85
CA ARG A 167 -21.25 -4.01 -14.83
C ARG A 167 -21.97 -4.51 -16.09
N GLY A 168 -22.83 -5.49 -15.93
CA GLY A 168 -23.74 -5.92 -16.99
C GLY A 168 -24.56 -4.71 -17.40
N ALA A 169 -24.41 -4.28 -18.64
CA ALA A 169 -25.30 -3.33 -19.26
C ALA A 169 -26.74 -3.83 -19.04
N VAL A 170 -27.49 -3.08 -18.25
CA VAL A 170 -28.90 -3.34 -18.02
C VAL A 170 -29.59 -3.28 -19.38
N SER A 171 -30.01 -4.46 -19.84
CA SER A 171 -30.88 -4.68 -20.98
C SER A 171 -32.09 -3.76 -20.86
N LYS A 172 -32.17 -2.74 -21.71
CA LYS A 172 -33.42 -2.03 -21.99
C LYS A 172 -34.31 -2.96 -22.81
N ARG A 173 -34.95 -3.92 -22.13
CA ARG A 173 -36.10 -4.64 -22.66
C ARG A 173 -37.31 -3.70 -22.60
N ARG A 174 -37.39 -2.78 -23.56
CA ARG A 174 -38.60 -1.97 -23.78
C ARG A 174 -39.68 -2.89 -24.38
N ARG A 175 -40.55 -3.42 -23.53
CA ARG A 175 -41.91 -3.81 -23.89
C ARG A 175 -42.83 -2.63 -23.61
N ARG A 176 -43.36 -1.99 -24.66
CA ARG A 176 -44.68 -1.35 -24.76
C ARG A 176 -44.97 -1.34 -26.28
N ASN A 177 -45.83 -2.22 -26.81
CA ASN A 177 -47.30 -2.12 -26.80
C ASN A 177 -47.80 -0.70 -27.05
N ALA A 178 -47.94 -0.38 -28.35
CA ALA A 178 -49.07 0.29 -28.96
C ALA A 178 -49.09 -0.14 -30.43
#